data_AF-A0A0E3K192-F1
#
_entry.id   AF-A0A0E3K192-F1
#
_cell.length_a   1.000
_cell.length_b   1.000
_cell.length_c   1.000
_cell.angle_alpha   90.00
_cell.angle_beta   90.00
_cell.angle_gamma   90.00
#
_symmetry.space_group_name_H-M   'P 1'
#
loop_
_entity.id
_entity.type
_entity.pdbx_description
1 polymer ?
#
loop_
_entity_poly.entity_id
_entity_poly.type
_entity_poly.pdbx_seq_one_letter_code
_entity_poly.pdbx_strand_id
1 'polypeptide(L)'
;MLYKREYNKCEKLLDKLYSKCTYNEFLIAFDIAVRTYQRISRNDLIFYRNNFYLGVISCEDKLISIVCEYYLSGNGQKQNLNEDIFPMINILSGNKDSIVSNELKELFLNVYDN
;
A
#
# COMPACT_ATOMS: atom_id res chain seq x y z
N MET A 1 -10.51 17.62 3.19
CA MET A 1 -9.24 18.10 2.60
C MET A 1 -7.97 17.51 3.23
N LEU A 2 -8.03 16.91 4.44
CA LEU A 2 -6.89 16.23 5.08
C LEU A 2 -6.36 15.02 4.29
N TYR A 3 -7.26 14.13 3.84
CA TYR A 3 -6.92 12.92 3.08
C TYR A 3 -6.03 13.15 1.85
N LYS A 4 -6.29 14.21 1.07
CA LYS A 4 -5.52 14.50 -0.16
C LYS A 4 -4.03 14.77 0.12
N ARG A 5 -3.70 15.33 1.29
CA ARG A 5 -2.31 15.61 1.66
C ARG A 5 -1.57 14.31 2.01
N GLU A 6 -2.25 13.38 2.68
CA GLU A 6 -1.69 12.10 3.08
C GLU A 6 -1.48 11.16 1.90
N TYR A 7 -2.44 11.09 0.96
CA TYR A 7 -2.25 10.34 -0.30
C TYR A 7 -1.07 10.87 -1.11
N ASN A 8 -1.01 12.17 -1.36
CA ASN A 8 0.11 12.79 -2.08
C ASN A 8 1.47 12.54 -1.40
N LYS A 9 1.47 12.44 -0.07
CA LYS A 9 2.70 12.14 0.68
C LYS A 9 3.06 10.67 0.56
N CYS A 10 2.08 9.77 0.64
CA CYS A 10 2.23 8.34 0.43
C CYS A 10 2.83 8.04 -0.95
N GLU A 11 2.24 8.58 -2.04
CA GLU A 11 2.76 8.41 -3.41
C GLU A 11 4.20 8.86 -3.53
N LYS A 12 4.54 10.06 -3.02
CA LYS A 12 5.93 10.57 -3.06
C LYS A 12 6.92 9.69 -2.30
N LEU A 13 6.51 9.05 -1.22
CA LEU A 13 7.37 8.14 -0.46
C LEU A 13 7.50 6.80 -1.17
N LEU A 14 6.41 6.28 -1.75
CA LEU A 14 6.42 5.08 -2.59
C LEU A 14 7.34 5.27 -3.81
N ASP A 15 7.24 6.39 -4.53
CA ASP A 15 8.12 6.72 -5.66
C ASP A 15 9.61 6.70 -5.28
N LYS A 16 9.93 7.21 -4.09
CA LYS A 16 11.31 7.16 -3.57
C LYS A 16 11.76 5.73 -3.32
N LEU A 17 10.89 4.85 -2.83
CA LEU A 17 11.21 3.44 -2.65
C LEU A 17 11.35 2.74 -4.01
N TYR A 18 10.42 2.95 -4.95
CA TYR A 18 10.47 2.39 -6.30
C TYR A 18 11.73 2.77 -7.05
N SER A 19 12.18 4.03 -6.92
CA SER A 19 13.41 4.49 -7.57
C SER A 19 14.70 3.79 -7.09
N LYS A 20 14.64 3.09 -5.96
CA LYS A 20 15.79 2.46 -5.30
C LYS A 20 15.67 0.95 -5.17
N CYS A 21 14.46 0.39 -5.26
CA CYS A 21 14.24 -1.04 -5.15
C CYS A 21 14.70 -1.77 -6.41
N THR A 22 15.16 -2.99 -6.23
CA THR A 22 15.38 -3.93 -7.31
C THR A 22 14.06 -4.42 -7.88
N TYR A 23 14.08 -4.91 -9.11
CA TYR A 23 12.91 -5.52 -9.74
C TYR A 23 12.36 -6.72 -8.93
N ASN A 24 13.25 -7.53 -8.33
CA ASN A 24 12.82 -8.65 -7.49
C ASN A 24 12.11 -8.19 -6.21
N GLU A 25 12.62 -7.14 -5.55
CA GLU A 25 11.93 -6.54 -4.39
C GLU A 25 10.56 -6.01 -4.80
N PHE A 26 10.48 -5.31 -5.94
CA PHE A 26 9.19 -4.86 -6.48
C PHE A 26 8.22 -6.03 -6.70
N LEU A 27 8.64 -7.11 -7.36
CA LEU A 27 7.78 -8.27 -7.61
C LEU A 27 7.27 -8.93 -6.33
N ILE A 28 8.10 -9.04 -5.29
CA ILE A 28 7.68 -9.61 -4.01
C ILE A 28 6.67 -8.69 -3.32
N ALA A 29 6.91 -7.37 -3.31
CA ALA A 29 5.96 -6.41 -2.76
C ALA A 29 4.64 -6.41 -3.55
N PHE A 30 4.71 -6.56 -4.87
CA PHE A 30 3.56 -6.68 -5.75
C PHE A 30 2.72 -7.93 -5.45
N ASP A 31 3.33 -9.10 -5.23
CA ASP A 31 2.61 -10.32 -4.84
C ASP A 31 1.83 -10.14 -3.53
N ILE A 32 2.42 -9.42 -2.56
CA ILE A 32 1.72 -9.07 -1.32
C ILE A 32 0.52 -8.18 -1.63
N ALA A 33 0.69 -7.15 -2.45
CA ALA A 33 -0.40 -6.26 -2.86
C ALA A 33 -1.56 -7.04 -3.53
N VAL A 34 -1.25 -8.04 -4.37
CA VAL A 34 -2.25 -8.93 -4.98
C VAL A 34 -3.04 -9.69 -3.93
N ARG A 35 -2.37 -10.32 -2.96
CA ARG A 35 -3.03 -11.06 -1.88
C ARG A 35 -3.90 -10.15 -1.02
N THR A 36 -3.38 -8.98 -0.67
CA THR A 36 -4.12 -7.96 0.06
C THR A 36 -5.36 -7.50 -0.72
N TYR A 37 -5.21 -7.16 -1.99
CA TYR A 37 -6.31 -6.75 -2.85
C TYR A 37 -7.41 -7.82 -2.92
N GLN A 38 -7.04 -9.09 -3.09
CA GLN A 38 -7.98 -10.20 -3.12
C GLN A 38 -8.72 -10.33 -1.78
N ARG A 39 -8.02 -10.18 -0.66
CA ARG A 39 -8.62 -10.21 0.68
C ARG A 39 -9.61 -9.06 0.88
N ILE A 40 -9.21 -7.83 0.56
CA ILE A 40 -10.09 -6.65 0.66
C ILE A 40 -11.32 -6.86 -0.23
N SER A 41 -11.12 -7.26 -1.49
CA SER A 41 -12.21 -7.45 -2.46
C SER A 41 -13.25 -8.49 -2.03
N ARG A 42 -12.84 -9.52 -1.26
CA ARG A 42 -13.77 -10.51 -0.71
C ARG A 42 -14.62 -9.97 0.43
N ASN A 43 -14.11 -8.98 1.16
CA ASN A 43 -14.72 -8.46 2.38
C ASN A 43 -15.42 -7.10 2.18
N ASP A 44 -15.06 -6.35 1.14
CA ASP A 44 -15.63 -5.06 0.79
C ASP A 44 -16.09 -5.04 -0.68
N LEU A 45 -17.41 -5.16 -0.86
CA LEU A 45 -18.05 -5.18 -2.18
C LEU A 45 -17.94 -3.82 -2.90
N ILE A 46 -17.88 -2.70 -2.18
CA ILE A 46 -17.74 -1.37 -2.77
C ILE A 46 -16.33 -1.22 -3.33
N PHE A 47 -15.32 -1.60 -2.55
CA PHE A 47 -13.94 -1.63 -3.01
C PHE A 47 -13.78 -2.52 -4.25
N TYR A 48 -14.32 -3.74 -4.23
CA TYR A 48 -14.28 -4.64 -5.37
C TYR A 48 -14.89 -4.03 -6.63
N ARG A 49 -16.09 -3.42 -6.53
CA ARG A 49 -16.76 -2.80 -7.68
C ARG A 49 -15.96 -1.64 -8.26
N ASN A 50 -15.38 -0.80 -7.41
CA ASN A 50 -14.62 0.37 -7.84
C ASN A 50 -13.27 0.00 -8.48
N ASN A 51 -12.72 -1.18 -8.15
CA ASN A 51 -11.38 -1.58 -8.55
C ASN A 51 -11.34 -2.87 -9.38
N PHE A 52 -12.49 -3.38 -9.82
CA PHE A 52 -12.62 -4.66 -10.54
C PHE A 52 -11.65 -4.81 -11.71
N TYR A 53 -11.37 -3.73 -12.44
CA TYR A 53 -10.48 -3.71 -13.59
C TYR A 53 -9.03 -4.10 -13.25
N LEU A 54 -8.58 -3.90 -12.00
CA LEU A 54 -7.22 -4.27 -11.56
C LEU A 54 -7.00 -5.78 -11.55
N GLY A 55 -8.06 -6.57 -11.43
CA GLY A 55 -7.99 -8.03 -11.53
C GLY A 55 -8.02 -8.56 -12.96
N VAL A 56 -8.22 -7.68 -13.96
CA VAL A 56 -8.50 -8.05 -15.36
C VAL A 56 -7.48 -7.44 -16.33
N ILE A 57 -6.88 -6.30 -15.98
CA ILE A 57 -5.91 -5.55 -16.79
C ILE A 57 -4.58 -5.51 -16.02
N SER A 58 -3.44 -5.56 -16.71
CA SER A 58 -2.10 -5.44 -16.12
C SER A 58 -1.88 -4.04 -15.53
N CYS A 59 -2.43 -3.78 -14.35
CA CYS A 59 -2.29 -2.54 -13.57
C CYS A 59 -1.29 -2.74 -12.43
N GLU A 60 -0.17 -3.40 -12.75
CA GLU A 60 0.82 -3.84 -11.76
C GLU A 60 1.40 -2.66 -10.97
N ASP A 61 1.55 -1.52 -11.65
CA ASP A 61 2.04 -0.25 -11.14
C ASP A 61 1.07 0.45 -10.17
N LYS A 62 -0.24 0.19 -10.27
CA LYS A 62 -1.26 0.88 -9.47
C LYS A 62 -1.74 0.11 -8.26
N LEU A 63 -1.49 -1.20 -8.21
CA LEU A 63 -2.08 -2.07 -7.21
C LEU A 63 -1.61 -1.74 -5.79
N ILE A 64 -0.30 -1.54 -5.61
CA ILE A 64 0.28 -1.15 -4.31
C ILE A 64 -0.34 0.18 -3.85
N SER A 65 -0.43 1.17 -4.75
CA SER A 65 -1.01 2.48 -4.43
C SER A 65 -2.48 2.37 -4.01
N ILE A 66 -3.29 1.59 -4.72
CA ILE A 66 -4.72 1.42 -4.40
C ILE A 66 -4.93 0.70 -3.05
N VAL A 67 -4.10 -0.31 -2.76
CA VAL A 67 -4.11 -0.93 -1.43
C VAL A 67 -3.71 0.08 -0.36
N CYS A 68 -2.67 0.89 -0.60
CA CYS A 68 -2.27 1.95 0.33
C CYS A 68 -3.39 2.97 0.54
N GLU A 69 -4.06 3.40 -0.52
CA GLU A 69 -5.19 4.33 -0.44
C GLU A 69 -6.35 3.77 0.39
N TYR A 70 -6.68 2.49 0.22
CA TYR A 70 -7.72 1.84 1.00
C TYR A 70 -7.44 1.94 2.50
N TYR A 71 -6.20 1.67 2.92
CA TYR A 71 -5.80 1.77 4.32
C TYR A 71 -5.72 3.22 4.80
N LEU A 72 -5.19 4.14 4.00
CA LEU A 72 -5.14 5.57 4.34
C LEU A 72 -6.54 6.21 4.45
N SER A 73 -7.54 5.62 3.81
CA SER A 73 -8.95 6.02 3.95
C SER A 73 -9.57 5.58 5.28
N GLY A 74 -8.87 4.77 6.08
CA GLY A 74 -9.39 4.17 7.31
C GLY A 74 -10.30 2.96 7.08
N ASN A 75 -10.39 2.45 5.85
CA ASN A 75 -11.28 1.32 5.53
C ASN A 75 -10.71 -0.04 5.95
N GLY A 76 -9.39 -0.14 6.11
CA GLY A 76 -8.72 -1.34 6.62
C GLY A 76 -8.74 -1.43 8.15
N GLN A 77 -8.48 -2.62 8.69
CA GLN A 77 -8.27 -2.79 10.13
C GLN A 77 -6.80 -2.55 10.49
N LYS A 78 -6.52 -1.81 11.57
CA LYS A 78 -5.15 -1.51 12.03
C LYS A 78 -4.26 -2.76 12.14
N GLN A 79 -4.79 -3.85 12.68
CA GLN A 79 -4.08 -5.11 12.85
C GLN A 79 -3.55 -5.71 11.53
N ASN A 80 -4.25 -5.45 10.42
CA ASN A 80 -3.90 -5.96 9.10
C ASN A 80 -2.72 -5.21 8.47
N LEU A 81 -2.33 -4.03 8.99
CA LEU A 81 -1.17 -3.28 8.48
C LEU A 81 0.12 -4.12 8.54
N ASN A 82 0.26 -4.96 9.55
CA ASN A 82 1.43 -5.83 9.74
C ASN A 82 1.53 -6.96 8.71
N GLU A 83 0.42 -7.29 8.04
CA GLU A 83 0.36 -8.33 7.02
C GLU A 83 0.32 -7.74 5.61
N ASP A 84 -0.35 -6.62 5.44
CA ASP A 84 -0.60 -6.01 4.14
C ASP A 84 0.42 -4.93 3.81
N ILE A 85 0.52 -3.89 4.65
CA ILE A 85 1.20 -2.65 4.29
C ILE A 85 2.69 -2.69 4.66
N PHE A 86 3.00 -3.00 5.91
CA PHE A 86 4.37 -2.92 6.40
C PHE A 86 5.32 -3.92 5.73
N PRO A 87 4.90 -5.16 5.41
CA PRO A 87 5.72 -6.06 4.61
C PRO A 87 6.07 -5.49 3.24
N MET A 88 5.11 -4.89 2.52
CA MET A 88 5.37 -4.24 1.23
C MET A 88 6.42 -3.12 1.38
N ILE A 89 6.25 -2.23 2.36
CA ILE A 89 7.18 -1.14 2.61
C ILE A 89 8.59 -1.67 2.96
N ASN A 90 8.67 -2.69 3.81
CA ASN A 90 9.94 -3.30 4.20
C ASN A 90 10.67 -3.85 2.98
N ILE A 91 9.98 -4.64 2.16
CA ILE A 91 10.56 -5.24 0.95
C ILE A 91 11.01 -4.16 -0.04
N LEU A 92 10.18 -3.15 -0.31
CA LEU A 92 10.52 -2.04 -1.20
C LEU A 92 11.71 -1.21 -0.69
N SER A 93 11.96 -1.21 0.61
CA SER A 93 13.16 -0.59 1.20
C SER A 93 14.40 -1.49 1.21
N GLY A 94 14.31 -2.69 0.64
CA GLY A 94 15.34 -3.72 0.68
C GLY A 94 15.55 -4.32 2.07
N ASN A 95 14.50 -4.35 2.88
CA ASN A 95 14.48 -4.78 4.28
C ASN A 95 15.52 -4.06 5.16
N LYS A 96 15.76 -2.77 4.87
CA LYS A 96 16.69 -1.92 5.61
C LYS A 96 15.90 -0.85 6.36
N ASP A 97 16.40 -0.50 7.54
CA ASP A 97 15.92 0.70 8.21
C ASP A 97 16.22 1.91 7.33
N SER A 98 15.17 2.67 7.01
CA SER A 98 15.30 3.88 6.23
C SER A 98 14.31 4.93 6.72
N ILE A 99 14.72 6.20 6.65
CA ILE A 99 13.87 7.32 7.03
C ILE A 99 12.57 7.30 6.20
N VAL A 100 12.65 6.94 4.91
CA VAL A 100 11.50 6.89 4.01
C VAL A 100 10.52 5.78 4.41
N SER A 101 11.01 4.57 4.70
CA SER A 101 10.15 3.45 5.12
C SER A 101 9.48 3.71 6.46
N ASN A 102 10.21 4.30 7.42
CA ASN A 102 9.64 4.67 8.71
C ASN A 102 8.60 5.78 8.57
N GLU A 103 8.90 6.84 7.82
CA GLU A 103 7.94 7.92 7.56
C GLU A 103 6.67 7.42 6.86
N LEU A 104 6.80 6.46 5.95
CA LEU A 104 5.66 5.86 5.28
C LEU A 104 4.80 5.02 6.23
N LYS A 105 5.40 4.17 7.08
CA LYS A 105 4.66 3.39 8.09
C LYS A 105 3.90 4.28 9.07
N GLU A 106 4.54 5.35 9.53
CA GLU A 106 3.93 6.34 10.43
C GLU A 106 2.67 6.97 9.81
N LEU A 107 2.63 7.21 8.49
CA LEU A 107 1.41 7.71 7.86
C LEU A 107 0.22 6.77 8.06
N PHE A 108 0.43 5.46 7.95
CA PHE A 108 -0.64 4.49 8.18
C PHE A 108 -1.02 4.39 9.64
N LEU A 109 -0.06 4.44 10.57
CA LEU A 109 -0.36 4.39 12.01
C LEU A 109 -1.21 5.59 12.45
N ASN A 110 -0.88 6.79 11.98
CA ASN A 110 -1.60 8.02 12.30
C ASN A 110 -3.08 8.00 11.88
N VAL A 111 -3.46 7.21 10.87
CA VAL A 111 -4.87 7.05 10.45
C VAL A 111 -5.70 6.33 11.52
N TYR A 112 -5.07 5.49 12.35
CA TYR A 112 -5.75 4.65 13.36
C TYR A 112 -5.49 5.06 14.80
N ASP A 113 -4.61 6.04 15.03
CA ASP A 113 -4.31 6.61 16.35
C ASP A 113 -5.10 7.90 16.64
N ASN A 114 -5.90 8.37 15.66
CA ASN A 114 -6.88 9.46 15.81
C ASN A 114 -8.30 8.90 15.92
#